data_AF-A0A174B0C7-F1
#
_entry.id   AF-A0A174B0C7-F1
#
_cell.length_a   1.000
_cell.length_b   1.000
_cell.length_c   1.000
_cell.angle_alpha   90.00
_cell.angle_beta   90.00
_cell.angle_gamma   90.00
#
_symmetry.space_group_name_H-M   'P 1'
#
loop_
_entity.id
_entity.type
_entity.pdbx_description
1 polymer ?
#
loop_
_entity_poly.entity_id
_entity_poly.type
_entity_poly.pdbx_seq_one_letter_code
_entity_poly.pdbx_strand_id
1 'polypeptide(L)'
;MDTEKKVQFVALTKEEIDAMIQQAALAGAQVASDAMMVGQRKSEKEKIDRRLHNTDLLLRNYRTLKASYENAVYKSKEGEVTEVLEDIMTMKDDKVIVESIKTSAKRTAIMVQHIDKMLDVYRIYCSKLSEKDKRRYKIIKALYISKTPMTIAEISKKFSVSKVTVYEDIKIAKERLSSLFFGIDGLRFF
;
A
#
# COMPACT_ATOMS: atom_id res chain seq x y z
N MET A 1 7.99 18.84 57.08
CA MET A 1 7.36 17.63 57.66
C MET A 1 7.71 16.48 56.73
N ASP A 2 8.83 15.82 57.02
CA ASP A 2 9.23 14.58 56.35
C ASP A 2 8.27 13.47 56.77
N THR A 3 7.60 12.87 55.80
CA THR A 3 6.84 11.64 56.01
C THR A 3 7.84 10.49 56.08
N GLU A 4 8.28 10.15 57.30
CA GLU A 4 9.01 8.91 57.58
C GLU A 4 8.21 7.72 57.03
N LYS A 5 8.67 7.16 55.91
CA LYS A 5 8.13 5.90 55.39
C LYS A 5 8.42 4.81 56.42
N LYS A 6 7.40 4.41 57.19
CA LYS A 6 7.47 3.23 58.06
C LYS A 6 7.83 2.01 57.20
N VAL A 7 9.01 1.45 57.43
CA VAL A 7 9.47 0.22 56.79
C VAL A 7 8.70 -0.96 57.40
N GLN A 8 7.97 -1.70 56.56
CA GLN A 8 7.34 -2.96 56.94
C GLN A 8 8.21 -4.12 56.46
N PHE A 9 8.49 -5.06 57.35
CA PHE A 9 9.18 -6.31 57.02
C PHE A 9 8.15 -7.38 56.66
N VAL A 10 8.37 -8.05 55.54
CA VAL A 10 7.58 -9.21 55.09
C VAL A 10 8.54 -10.39 55.00
N ALA A 11 8.20 -11.50 55.67
CA ALA A 11 8.95 -12.75 55.57
C ALA A 11 8.31 -13.63 54.50
N LEU A 12 9.13 -14.13 53.57
CA LEU A 12 8.73 -15.04 52.50
C LEU A 12 9.70 -16.22 52.47
N THR A 13 9.21 -17.41 52.11
CA THR A 13 10.08 -18.55 51.84
C THR A 13 10.83 -18.37 50.52
N LYS A 14 11.88 -19.16 50.32
CA LYS A 14 12.64 -19.14 49.06
C LYS A 14 11.74 -19.51 47.88
N GLU A 15 10.86 -20.50 48.07
CA GLU A 15 9.91 -20.95 47.07
C GLU A 15 8.90 -19.85 46.70
N GLU A 16 8.43 -19.07 47.68
CA GLU A 16 7.53 -17.93 47.45
C GLU A 16 8.22 -16.82 46.66
N ILE A 17 9.50 -16.52 46.98
CA ILE A 17 10.29 -15.54 46.24
C ILE A 17 10.52 -15.99 44.79
N ASP A 18 10.92 -17.25 44.58
CA ASP A 18 11.16 -17.81 43.25
C ASP A 18 9.86 -17.82 42.41
N ALA A 19 8.73 -18.17 43.02
CA ALA A 19 7.41 -18.13 42.37
C ALA A 19 7.02 -16.69 41.98
N MET A 20 7.25 -15.71 42.85
CA MET A 20 7.00 -14.29 42.54
C MET A 20 7.87 -13.79 41.38
N ILE A 21 9.16 -14.15 41.35
CA ILE A 21 10.07 -13.78 40.26
C ILE A 21 9.61 -14.41 38.95
N GLN A 22 9.24 -15.70 38.96
CA GLN A 22 8.72 -16.37 37.77
C GLN A 22 7.42 -15.74 37.27
N GLN A 23 6.47 -15.44 38.15
CA GLN A 23 5.21 -14.78 37.77
C GLN A 23 5.46 -13.39 37.18
N ALA A 24 6.34 -12.59 37.80
CA ALA A 24 6.72 -11.28 37.29
C ALA A 24 7.41 -11.37 35.91
N ALA A 25 8.32 -12.32 35.73
CA ALA A 25 9.00 -12.55 34.46
C ALA A 25 8.03 -13.00 33.35
N LEU A 26 7.11 -13.91 33.65
CA LEU A 26 6.07 -14.36 32.72
C LEU A 26 5.12 -13.23 32.34
N ALA A 27 4.66 -12.44 33.32
CA ALA A 27 3.81 -11.27 33.05
C ALA A 27 4.53 -10.24 32.17
N GLY A 28 5.81 -9.94 32.48
CA GLY A 28 6.63 -9.05 31.67
C GLY A 28 6.84 -9.55 30.23
N ALA A 29 7.16 -10.83 30.07
CA ALA A 29 7.34 -11.46 28.76
C ALA A 29 6.04 -11.45 27.94
N GLN A 30 4.89 -11.72 28.57
CA GLN A 30 3.59 -11.70 27.91
C GLN A 30 3.24 -10.29 27.41
N VAL A 31 3.37 -9.27 28.26
CA VAL A 31 3.13 -7.87 27.87
C VAL A 31 4.06 -7.43 26.75
N ALA A 32 5.33 -7.82 26.79
CA ALA A 32 6.29 -7.52 25.73
C ALA A 32 5.90 -8.19 24.40
N SER A 33 5.49 -9.46 24.44
CA SER A 33 5.01 -10.20 23.27
C SER A 33 3.78 -9.56 22.64
N ASP A 34 2.79 -9.19 23.48
CA ASP A 34 1.55 -8.55 23.02
C ASP A 34 1.83 -7.16 22.40
N ALA A 35 2.70 -6.36 23.03
CA ALA A 35 3.11 -5.07 22.50
C ALA A 35 3.84 -5.21 21.15
N MET A 36 4.69 -6.23 21.01
CA MET A 36 5.37 -6.54 19.76
C MET A 36 4.39 -6.93 18.65
N MET A 37 3.42 -7.81 18.93
CA MET A 37 2.37 -8.19 17.97
C MET A 37 1.53 -6.99 17.52
N VAL A 38 1.14 -6.12 18.45
CA VAL A 38 0.41 -4.88 18.14
C VAL A 38 1.25 -3.95 17.27
N GLY A 39 2.53 -3.78 17.60
CA GLY A 39 3.48 -2.98 16.82
C GLY A 39 3.66 -3.51 15.39
N GLN A 40 3.78 -4.83 15.22
CA GLN A 40 3.88 -5.48 13.92
C GLN A 40 2.64 -5.25 13.07
N ARG A 41 1.44 -5.50 13.61
CA ARG A 41 0.16 -5.28 12.90
C ARG A 41 -0.01 -3.82 12.47
N LYS A 42 0.37 -2.88 13.34
CA LYS A 42 0.33 -1.45 13.02
C LYS A 42 1.29 -1.12 11.87
N SER A 43 2.51 -1.61 11.92
CA SER A 43 3.51 -1.41 10.86
C SER A 43 3.06 -2.00 9.52
N GLU A 44 2.48 -3.19 9.52
CA GLU A 44 1.92 -3.82 8.32
C GLU A 44 0.77 -3.00 7.74
N LYS A 45 -0.16 -2.55 8.58
CA LYS A 45 -1.26 -1.69 8.15
C LYS A 45 -0.77 -0.38 7.52
N GLU A 46 0.20 0.28 8.15
CA GLU A 46 0.81 1.51 7.62
C GLU A 46 1.51 1.28 6.27
N LYS A 47 2.07 0.10 6.03
CA LYS A 47 2.64 -0.27 4.72
C LYS A 47 1.56 -0.44 3.67
N ILE A 48 0.44 -1.09 4.00
CA ILE A 48 -0.69 -1.30 3.09
C ILE A 48 -1.33 0.03 2.71
N ASP A 49 -1.65 0.86 3.71
CA ASP A 49 -2.29 2.17 3.51
C ASP A 49 -1.42 3.05 2.60
N ARG A 50 -0.10 3.00 2.79
CA ARG A 50 0.86 3.72 1.94
C ARG A 50 0.95 3.21 0.52
N ARG A 51 0.98 1.89 0.32
CA ARG A 51 0.99 1.30 -1.03
C ARG A 51 -0.30 1.66 -1.79
N LEU A 52 -1.44 1.64 -1.11
CA LEU A 52 -2.72 2.04 -1.68
C LEU A 52 -2.72 3.53 -2.06
N HIS A 53 -2.21 4.38 -1.17
CA HIS A 53 -2.03 5.81 -1.43
C HIS A 53 -1.12 6.07 -2.63
N ASN A 54 0.04 5.42 -2.69
CA ASN A 54 0.98 5.56 -3.80
C ASN A 54 0.40 5.03 -5.11
N THR A 55 -0.40 3.97 -5.08
CA THR A 55 -1.14 3.47 -6.25
C THR A 55 -2.09 4.53 -6.80
N ASP A 56 -2.86 5.18 -5.91
CA ASP A 56 -3.76 6.27 -6.31
C ASP A 56 -2.98 7.46 -6.90
N LEU A 57 -1.86 7.83 -6.27
CA LEU A 57 -0.98 8.90 -6.74
C LEU A 57 -0.44 8.60 -8.15
N LEU A 58 0.03 7.38 -8.39
CA LEU A 58 0.54 6.94 -9.70
C LEU A 58 -0.57 6.94 -10.76
N LEU A 59 -1.76 6.43 -10.44
CA LEU A 59 -2.90 6.43 -11.38
C LEU A 59 -3.35 7.85 -11.74
N ARG A 60 -3.44 8.75 -10.76
CA ARG A 60 -3.82 10.16 -10.99
C ARG A 60 -2.81 10.89 -11.88
N ASN A 61 -1.52 10.58 -11.73
CA ASN A 61 -0.45 11.22 -12.49
C ASN A 61 -0.05 10.45 -13.76
N TYR A 62 -0.66 9.29 -14.03
CA TYR A 62 -0.24 8.37 -15.09
C TYR A 62 -0.10 9.07 -16.45
N ARG A 63 -1.09 9.87 -16.87
CA ARG A 63 -1.05 10.55 -18.18
C ARG A 63 0.13 11.51 -18.30
N THR A 64 0.41 12.27 -17.24
CA THR A 64 1.56 13.19 -17.19
C THR A 64 2.87 12.44 -17.29
N LEU A 65 3.00 11.36 -16.51
CA LEU A 65 4.18 10.49 -16.55
C LEU A 65 4.36 9.85 -17.93
N LYS A 66 3.27 9.37 -18.54
CA LYS A 66 3.24 8.76 -19.87
C LYS A 66 3.68 9.74 -20.95
N ALA A 67 3.19 10.98 -20.90
CA ALA A 67 3.60 12.04 -21.83
C ALA A 67 5.08 12.39 -21.67
N SER A 68 5.58 12.49 -20.43
CA SER A 68 7.01 12.71 -20.18
C SER A 68 7.87 11.56 -20.70
N TYR A 69 7.41 10.31 -20.54
CA TYR A 69 8.08 9.12 -21.05
C TYR A 69 8.13 9.07 -22.59
N GLU A 70 7.01 9.33 -23.26
CA GLU A 70 6.93 9.28 -24.74
C GLU A 70 7.86 10.29 -25.41
N ASN A 71 8.19 11.39 -24.71
CA ASN A 71 9.14 12.40 -25.16
C ASN A 71 10.59 12.11 -24.74
N ALA A 72 10.85 11.07 -23.95
CA ALA A 72 12.18 10.76 -23.44
C ALA A 72 12.97 9.83 -24.38
N VAL A 73 14.28 10.04 -24.47
CA VAL A 73 15.20 9.25 -25.32
C VAL A 73 15.59 7.91 -24.68
N TYR A 74 15.12 7.63 -23.46
CA TYR A 74 15.59 6.52 -22.64
C TYR A 74 14.67 5.30 -22.69
N LYS A 75 15.26 4.11 -22.94
CA LYS A 75 14.63 2.80 -22.81
C LYS A 75 15.31 2.02 -21.68
N SER A 76 14.56 1.66 -20.62
CA SER A 76 15.07 0.94 -19.45
C SER A 76 15.41 -0.53 -19.72
N LYS A 77 16.28 -1.10 -18.86
CA LYS A 77 16.61 -2.55 -18.81
C LYS A 77 15.90 -3.24 -17.64
N GLU A 78 15.67 -4.54 -17.73
CA GLU A 78 14.83 -5.31 -16.78
C GLU A 78 15.36 -5.44 -15.33
N GLY A 79 16.54 -4.93 -14.98
CA GLY A 79 17.07 -4.94 -13.60
C GLY A 79 16.86 -3.65 -12.80
N GLU A 80 16.61 -2.52 -13.47
CA GLU A 80 16.50 -1.20 -12.82
C GLU A 80 15.10 -0.93 -12.24
N VAL A 81 14.15 -1.82 -12.53
CA VAL A 81 12.75 -1.69 -12.13
C VAL A 81 12.58 -1.90 -10.62
N THR A 82 13.31 -2.84 -10.03
CA THR A 82 13.15 -3.21 -8.61
C THR A 82 13.57 -2.08 -7.66
N GLU A 83 14.72 -1.44 -7.92
CA GLU A 83 15.26 -0.37 -7.08
C GLU A 83 14.34 0.87 -7.05
N VAL A 84 13.87 1.31 -8.23
CA VAL A 84 12.96 2.47 -8.32
C VAL A 84 11.62 2.21 -7.64
N LEU A 85 11.14 0.96 -7.67
CA LEU A 85 9.90 0.58 -6.99
C LEU A 85 10.06 0.56 -5.46
N GLU A 86 11.17 0.05 -4.94
CA GLU A 86 11.46 0.06 -3.51
C GLU A 86 11.57 1.49 -2.97
N ASP A 87 12.22 2.39 -3.70
CA ASP A 87 12.26 3.82 -3.40
C ASP A 87 10.85 4.39 -3.25
N ILE A 88 9.97 4.17 -4.23
CA ILE A 88 8.60 4.71 -4.20
C ILE A 88 7.76 4.05 -3.10
N MET A 89 7.98 2.79 -2.77
CA MET A 89 7.27 2.12 -1.66
C MET A 89 7.60 2.74 -0.29
N THR A 90 8.81 3.25 -0.11
CA THR A 90 9.27 3.73 1.20
C THR A 90 8.98 5.21 1.41
N MET A 91 8.90 6.00 0.33
CA MET A 91 8.58 7.43 0.35
C MET A 91 7.20 7.72 0.96
N LYS A 92 7.11 8.84 1.69
CA LYS A 92 5.90 9.30 2.39
C LYS A 92 5.31 10.60 1.83
N ASP A 93 6.12 11.39 1.13
CA ASP A 93 5.73 12.72 0.67
C ASP A 93 5.37 12.70 -0.81
N ASP A 94 4.13 13.07 -1.13
CA ASP A 94 3.59 13.06 -2.49
C ASP A 94 4.40 13.92 -3.46
N LYS A 95 4.90 15.08 -3.00
CA LYS A 95 5.70 15.98 -3.82
C LYS A 95 7.04 15.33 -4.13
N VAL A 96 7.69 14.74 -3.11
CA VAL A 96 8.97 14.03 -3.29
C VAL A 96 8.81 12.83 -4.24
N ILE A 97 7.73 12.06 -4.12
CA ILE A 97 7.46 10.93 -5.02
C ILE A 97 7.31 11.44 -6.46
N VAL A 98 6.43 12.41 -6.69
CA VAL A 98 6.15 12.92 -8.03
C VAL A 98 7.39 13.60 -8.63
N GLU A 99 8.12 14.38 -7.84
CA GLU A 99 9.33 15.08 -8.28
C GLU A 99 10.46 14.10 -8.58
N SER A 100 10.69 13.08 -7.73
CA SER A 100 11.72 12.08 -7.96
C SER A 100 11.49 11.25 -9.23
N ILE A 101 10.21 11.02 -9.59
CA ILE A 101 9.86 10.37 -10.85
C ILE A 101 10.08 11.35 -12.01
N LYS A 102 9.53 12.57 -11.93
CA LYS A 102 9.55 13.56 -13.02
C LYS A 102 10.95 14.08 -13.36
N THR A 103 11.83 14.23 -12.37
CA THR A 103 13.17 14.81 -12.57
C THR A 103 14.14 13.85 -13.27
N SER A 104 13.84 12.55 -13.28
CA SER A 104 14.67 11.55 -13.95
C SER A 104 13.90 10.87 -15.07
N ALA A 105 14.31 11.12 -16.32
CA ALA A 105 13.79 10.41 -17.50
C ALA A 105 13.88 8.89 -17.34
N LYS A 106 14.94 8.40 -16.68
CA LYS A 106 15.12 6.99 -16.33
C LYS A 106 14.03 6.50 -15.37
N ARG A 107 13.81 7.18 -14.23
CA ARG A 107 12.78 6.78 -13.25
C ARG A 107 11.38 6.86 -13.84
N THR A 108 11.06 7.92 -14.58
CA THR A 108 9.79 8.03 -15.32
C THR A 108 9.58 6.85 -16.27
N ALA A 109 10.60 6.49 -17.07
CA ALA A 109 10.50 5.37 -18.01
C ALA A 109 10.23 4.04 -17.33
N ILE A 110 11.02 3.72 -16.30
CA ILE A 110 10.87 2.52 -15.49
C ILE A 110 9.45 2.43 -14.91
N MET A 111 8.97 3.52 -14.32
CA MET A 111 7.65 3.54 -13.69
C MET A 111 6.50 3.40 -14.68
N VAL A 112 6.55 4.11 -15.81
CA VAL A 112 5.52 4.02 -16.84
C VAL A 112 5.48 2.62 -17.44
N GLN A 113 6.62 2.03 -17.76
CA GLN A 113 6.68 0.65 -18.28
C GLN A 113 6.14 -0.37 -17.28
N HIS A 114 6.48 -0.21 -16.00
CA HIS A 114 5.96 -1.07 -14.94
C HIS A 114 4.44 -0.95 -14.79
N ILE A 115 3.92 0.28 -14.73
CA ILE A 115 2.48 0.54 -14.64
C ILE A 115 1.75 -0.06 -15.86
N ASP A 116 2.27 0.13 -17.07
CA ASP A 116 1.68 -0.42 -18.29
C ASP A 116 1.63 -1.96 -18.25
N LYS A 117 2.73 -2.60 -17.85
CA LYS A 117 2.81 -4.06 -17.71
C LYS A 117 1.80 -4.56 -16.68
N MET A 118 1.71 -3.91 -15.51
CA MET A 118 0.78 -4.32 -14.46
C MET A 118 -0.69 -4.05 -14.79
N LEU A 119 -0.99 -2.97 -15.52
CA LEU A 119 -2.33 -2.72 -16.05
C LEU A 119 -2.73 -3.79 -17.07
N ASP A 120 -1.78 -4.31 -17.86
CA ASP A 120 -2.05 -5.40 -18.79
C ASP A 120 -2.28 -6.72 -18.07
N VAL A 121 -1.48 -7.04 -17.05
CA VAL A 121 -1.73 -8.19 -16.16
C VAL A 121 -3.12 -8.08 -15.53
N TYR A 122 -3.48 -6.90 -15.00
CA TYR A 122 -4.80 -6.65 -14.42
C TYR A 122 -5.93 -6.83 -15.45
N ARG A 123 -5.74 -6.35 -16.68
CA ARG A 123 -6.69 -6.57 -17.79
C ARG A 123 -6.93 -8.05 -18.04
N ILE A 124 -5.85 -8.82 -18.18
CA ILE A 124 -5.92 -10.27 -18.45
C ILE A 124 -6.62 -10.98 -17.29
N TYR A 125 -6.24 -10.66 -16.05
CA TYR A 125 -6.85 -11.22 -14.85
C TYR A 125 -8.36 -10.96 -14.80
N CYS A 126 -8.77 -9.70 -14.93
CA CYS A 126 -10.19 -9.31 -14.95
C CYS A 126 -10.97 -9.93 -16.12
N SER A 127 -10.31 -10.18 -17.26
CA SER A 127 -10.97 -10.79 -18.43
C SER A 127 -11.42 -12.24 -18.19
N LYS A 128 -10.76 -12.95 -17.28
CA LYS A 128 -11.01 -14.36 -16.95
C LYS A 128 -11.99 -14.57 -15.78
N LEU A 129 -12.38 -13.48 -15.10
CA LEU A 129 -13.25 -13.50 -13.93
C LEU A 129 -14.69 -13.07 -14.30
N SER A 130 -15.35 -12.30 -13.43
CA SER A 130 -16.74 -11.87 -13.59
C SER A 130 -16.89 -10.62 -14.47
N GLU A 131 -18.11 -10.36 -14.94
CA GLU A 131 -18.44 -9.08 -15.62
C GLU A 131 -18.19 -7.85 -14.72
N LYS A 132 -18.32 -8.00 -13.39
CA LYS A 132 -17.97 -6.94 -12.43
C LYS A 132 -16.47 -6.64 -12.50
N ASP A 133 -15.62 -7.66 -12.62
CA ASP A 133 -14.16 -7.48 -12.71
C ASP A 133 -13.74 -6.86 -14.03
N LYS A 134 -14.36 -7.29 -15.15
CA LYS A 134 -14.18 -6.64 -16.45
C LYS A 134 -14.58 -5.16 -16.40
N ARG A 135 -15.70 -4.84 -15.72
CA ARG A 135 -16.14 -3.45 -15.51
C ARG A 135 -15.12 -2.65 -14.70
N ARG A 136 -14.61 -3.18 -13.60
CA ARG A 136 -13.58 -2.53 -12.75
C ARG A 136 -12.35 -2.10 -13.56
N TYR A 137 -11.81 -3.00 -14.38
CA TYR A 137 -10.72 -2.65 -15.29
C TYR A 137 -11.12 -1.53 -16.27
N LYS A 138 -12.29 -1.63 -16.90
CA LYS A 138 -12.76 -0.60 -17.85
C LYS A 138 -12.97 0.76 -17.17
N ILE A 139 -13.40 0.78 -15.90
CA ILE A 139 -13.56 2.00 -15.09
C ILE A 139 -12.19 2.64 -14.83
N ILE A 140 -11.20 1.88 -14.36
CA ILE A 140 -9.83 2.40 -14.16
C ILE A 140 -9.27 2.96 -15.47
N LYS A 141 -9.44 2.22 -16.57
CA LYS A 141 -9.00 2.66 -17.89
C LYS A 141 -9.66 3.98 -18.28
N ALA A 142 -10.99 4.10 -18.15
CA ALA A 142 -11.74 5.30 -18.50
C ALA A 142 -11.36 6.51 -17.64
N LEU A 143 -11.09 6.30 -16.34
CA LEU A 143 -10.81 7.36 -15.40
C LEU A 143 -9.37 7.88 -15.51
N TYR A 144 -8.38 6.98 -15.58
CA TYR A 144 -6.96 7.33 -15.42
C TYR A 144 -6.10 7.17 -16.67
N ILE A 145 -6.46 6.24 -17.57
CA ILE A 145 -5.52 5.76 -18.60
C ILE A 145 -5.87 6.29 -19.99
N SER A 146 -7.14 6.25 -20.38
CA SER A 146 -7.62 6.75 -21.67
C SER A 146 -7.24 8.22 -21.86
N LYS A 147 -6.88 8.60 -23.09
CA LYS A 147 -6.51 9.99 -23.45
C LYS A 147 -7.56 10.99 -22.98
N THR A 148 -8.83 10.69 -23.23
CA THR A 148 -9.98 11.46 -22.73
C THR A 148 -10.51 10.82 -21.44
N PRO A 149 -10.32 11.45 -20.26
CA PRO A 149 -10.90 10.95 -19.01
C PRO A 149 -12.43 11.04 -19.04
N MET A 150 -13.07 10.08 -18.39
CA MET A 150 -14.50 10.16 -18.07
C MET A 150 -14.69 10.51 -16.59
N THR A 151 -15.69 11.31 -16.31
CA THR A 151 -16.18 11.59 -14.95
C THR A 151 -16.93 10.40 -14.37
N ILE A 152 -17.09 10.36 -13.05
CA ILE A 152 -17.87 9.33 -12.34
C ILE A 152 -19.32 9.28 -12.86
N ALA A 153 -19.91 10.42 -13.21
CA ALA A 153 -21.28 10.48 -13.74
C ALA A 153 -21.39 9.83 -15.13
N GLU A 154 -20.44 10.11 -16.02
CA GLU A 154 -20.39 9.50 -17.36
C GLU A 154 -20.13 8.00 -17.29
N ILE A 155 -19.25 7.57 -16.38
CA ILE A 155 -18.97 6.15 -16.14
C ILE A 155 -20.22 5.43 -15.60
N SER A 156 -20.89 6.03 -14.61
CA SER A 156 -22.15 5.52 -14.05
C SER A 156 -23.20 5.30 -15.14
N LYS A 157 -23.39 6.29 -16.03
CA LYS A 157 -24.30 6.18 -17.17
C LYS A 157 -23.85 5.11 -18.17
N LYS A 158 -22.56 5.07 -18.52
CA LYS A 158 -22.00 4.12 -19.50
C LYS A 158 -22.15 2.66 -19.10
N PHE A 159 -22.01 2.35 -17.81
CA PHE A 159 -22.10 0.98 -17.30
C PHE A 159 -23.44 0.66 -16.64
N SER A 160 -24.40 1.59 -16.66
CA SER A 160 -25.72 1.44 -16.04
C SER A 160 -25.64 1.00 -14.57
N VAL A 161 -24.76 1.64 -13.79
CA VAL A 161 -24.58 1.40 -12.35
C VAL A 161 -24.65 2.70 -11.57
N SER A 162 -25.00 2.64 -10.28
CA SER A 162 -25.01 3.82 -9.42
C SER A 162 -23.59 4.40 -9.24
N LYS A 163 -23.48 5.69 -8.91
CA LYS A 163 -22.19 6.31 -8.57
C LYS A 163 -21.51 5.62 -7.39
N VAL A 164 -22.29 5.14 -6.41
CA VAL A 164 -21.77 4.37 -5.27
C VAL A 164 -21.08 3.09 -5.73
N THR A 165 -21.69 2.35 -6.66
CA THR A 165 -21.08 1.17 -7.26
C THR A 165 -19.79 1.51 -8.04
N VAL A 166 -19.74 2.65 -8.72
CA VAL A 166 -18.52 3.12 -9.40
C VAL A 166 -17.40 3.38 -8.39
N TYR A 167 -17.69 4.06 -7.27
CA TYR A 167 -16.68 4.29 -6.22
C TYR A 167 -16.18 2.99 -5.60
N GLU A 168 -17.07 2.04 -5.32
CA GLU A 168 -16.71 0.73 -4.78
C GLU A 168 -15.83 -0.06 -5.77
N ASP A 169 -16.17 -0.05 -7.06
CA ASP A 169 -15.36 -0.68 -8.09
C ASP A 169 -13.97 -0.04 -8.24
N ILE A 170 -13.88 1.29 -8.12
CA ILE A 170 -12.59 2.00 -8.13
C ILE A 170 -11.75 1.57 -6.93
N LYS A 171 -12.34 1.50 -5.74
CA LYS A 171 -11.66 1.07 -4.51
C LYS A 171 -11.06 -0.33 -4.66
N ILE A 172 -11.89 -1.30 -5.04
CA ILE A 172 -11.45 -2.69 -5.22
C ILE A 172 -10.40 -2.82 -6.32
N ALA A 173 -10.53 -2.03 -7.40
CA ALA A 173 -9.54 -2.03 -8.46
C ALA A 173 -8.19 -1.45 -8.01
N LYS A 174 -8.18 -0.38 -7.21
CA LYS A 174 -6.95 0.19 -6.64
C LYS A 174 -6.27 -0.75 -5.66
N GLU A 175 -7.01 -1.45 -4.82
CA GLU A 175 -6.47 -2.47 -3.92
C GLU A 175 -5.75 -3.57 -4.70
N ARG A 176 -6.40 -4.11 -5.75
CA ARG A 176 -5.80 -5.12 -6.64
C ARG A 176 -4.57 -4.61 -7.38
N LEU A 177 -4.64 -3.39 -7.91
CA LEU A 177 -3.52 -2.77 -8.60
C LEU A 177 -2.35 -2.46 -7.66
N SER A 178 -2.63 -2.10 -6.40
CA SER A 178 -1.60 -1.91 -5.38
C SER A 178 -0.81 -3.19 -5.15
N SER A 179 -1.48 -4.33 -5.05
CA SER A 179 -0.82 -5.64 -4.94
C SER A 179 0.00 -5.98 -6.19
N LEU A 180 -0.48 -5.63 -7.39
CA LEU A 180 0.25 -5.87 -8.64
C LEU A 180 1.47 -4.94 -8.79
N PHE A 181 1.31 -3.66 -8.48
CA PHE A 181 2.38 -2.67 -8.60
C PHE A 181 3.51 -2.94 -7.62
N PHE A 182 3.20 -3.46 -6.43
CA PHE A 182 4.17 -3.52 -5.33
C PHE A 182 4.47 -4.95 -4.82
N GLY A 183 4.07 -5.99 -5.55
CA GLY A 183 4.48 -7.37 -5.33
C GLY A 183 3.65 -8.18 -4.32
N ILE A 184 4.06 -9.45 -4.14
CA ILE A 184 3.32 -10.53 -3.44
C ILE A 184 3.06 -10.25 -1.95
N ASP A 185 3.81 -9.36 -1.30
CA ASP A 185 3.44 -8.90 0.05
C ASP A 185 2.12 -8.10 0.08
N GLY A 186 1.60 -7.67 -1.07
CA GLY A 186 0.23 -7.16 -1.23
C GLY A 186 -0.82 -8.25 -1.51
N LEU A 187 -0.42 -9.50 -1.79
CA LEU A 187 -1.31 -10.65 -2.00
C LEU A 187 -1.71 -11.37 -0.71
N ARG A 188 -1.18 -10.97 0.46
CA ARG A 188 -1.58 -11.55 1.77
C ARG A 188 -3.01 -11.17 2.23
N PHE A 189 -3.79 -10.52 1.38
CA PHE A 189 -5.11 -9.96 1.72
C PHE A 189 -6.24 -10.39 0.76
N PHE A 190 -6.09 -11.53 0.09
CA PHE A 190 -7.21 -12.26 -0.52
C PHE A 190 -7.62 -13.45 0.34
#